data_AF-A0A1S0TIL6-F1
#
_entry.id   AF-A0A1S0TIL6-F1
#
_cell.length_a   1.000
_cell.length_b   1.000
_cell.length_c   1.000
_cell.angle_alpha   90.00
_cell.angle_beta   90.00
_cell.angle_gamma   90.00
#
_symmetry.space_group_name_H-M   'P 1'
#
loop_
_entity.id
_entity.type
_entity.pdbx_description
1 polymer ?
#
loop_
_entity_poly.entity_id
_entity_poly.type
_entity_poly.pdbx_seq_one_letter_code
_entity_poly.pdbx_strand_id
1 'polypeptide(L)'
;MDILRKTRPTMGTVQQSFQLLNVLVDNYDPPVNEIHREGLDIILVEGMQFKNVFIQYYATHALSVLARYMTEEQLKNLIPRGLKKGITAVLERDVFLIIQEGIEACSHIAVKSSSLRDNIASWASLRVTELLAAHHRGISLEFTRSVASLLQDLCYHKPIPEFVLKCVAGSVRFLLQHEVLFLLIFKLRLTKQL
;
A
#
# COMPACT_ATOMS: atom_id res chain seq x y z
N MET A 1 29.14 -22.18 32.11
CA MET A 1 27.73 -21.92 31.80
C MET A 1 27.66 -20.70 30.90
N ASP A 2 27.51 -20.93 29.60
CA ASP A 2 27.69 -19.94 28.53
C ASP A 2 26.34 -19.30 28.15
N ILE A 3 25.65 -18.72 29.14
CA ILE A 3 24.22 -18.34 29.07
C ILE A 3 23.97 -17.01 28.32
N LEU A 4 25.03 -16.31 27.89
CA LEU A 4 24.92 -14.96 27.30
C LEU A 4 25.64 -14.80 25.96
N ARG A 5 25.80 -15.86 25.17
CA ARG A 5 26.03 -15.66 23.73
C ARG A 5 24.73 -15.17 23.11
N LYS A 6 24.54 -13.84 23.06
CA LYS A 6 23.58 -13.21 22.15
C LYS A 6 23.89 -13.77 20.75
N THR A 7 23.08 -14.70 20.29
CA THR A 7 23.13 -15.18 18.90
C THR A 7 23.03 -13.97 18.01
N ARG A 8 24.03 -13.76 17.16
CA ARG A 8 24.03 -12.64 16.21
C ARG A 8 22.73 -12.73 15.40
N PRO A 9 22.01 -11.61 15.22
CA PRO A 9 20.78 -11.62 14.43
C PRO A 9 21.09 -12.16 13.04
N THR A 10 20.33 -13.17 12.63
CA THR A 10 20.41 -13.74 11.28
C THR A 10 19.27 -13.19 10.43
N MET A 11 19.37 -13.36 9.11
CA MET A 11 18.27 -13.03 8.20
C MET A 11 16.96 -13.76 8.60
N GLY A 12 17.07 -15.03 9.02
CA GLY A 12 15.93 -15.80 9.47
C GLY A 12 15.29 -15.22 10.73
N THR A 13 16.11 -14.74 11.68
CA THR A 13 15.62 -14.09 12.89
C THR A 13 14.89 -12.78 12.57
N VAL A 14 15.41 -11.98 11.62
CA VAL A 14 14.76 -10.73 11.18
C VAL A 14 13.43 -11.05 10.49
N GLN A 15 13.41 -12.00 9.56
CA GLN A 15 12.18 -12.44 8.89
C GLN A 15 11.12 -12.90 9.89
N GLN A 16 11.53 -13.69 10.90
CA GLN A 16 10.64 -14.16 11.95
C GLN A 16 10.05 -13.01 12.77
N SER A 17 10.83 -11.97 13.06
CA SER A 17 10.32 -10.77 13.75
C SER A 17 9.24 -10.04 12.93
N PHE A 18 9.44 -9.88 11.63
CA PHE A 18 8.41 -9.29 10.75
C PHE A 18 7.16 -10.17 10.65
N GLN A 19 7.34 -11.50 10.59
CA GLN A 19 6.21 -12.44 10.61
C GLN A 19 5.41 -12.33 11.92
N LEU A 20 6.08 -12.22 13.07
CA LEU A 20 5.41 -12.04 14.37
C LEU A 20 4.67 -10.70 14.45
N LEU A 21 5.21 -9.65 13.83
CA LEU A 21 4.52 -8.37 13.72
C LEU A 21 3.24 -8.48 12.87
N ASN A 22 3.25 -9.27 11.79
CA ASN A 22 2.02 -9.56 11.05
C ASN A 22 0.97 -10.25 11.91
N VAL A 23 1.37 -11.26 12.68
CA VAL A 23 0.45 -11.94 13.62
C VAL A 23 -0.18 -10.95 14.61
N LEU A 24 0.57 -9.94 15.07
CA LEU A 24 0.05 -8.89 15.93
C LEU A 24 -1.02 -8.04 15.22
N VAL A 25 -0.73 -7.54 14.02
CA VAL A 25 -1.65 -6.63 13.31
C VAL A 25 -2.87 -7.34 12.71
N ASP A 26 -2.80 -8.65 12.47
CA ASP A 26 -3.89 -9.43 11.86
C ASP A 26 -4.92 -9.92 12.89
N ASN A 27 -4.48 -10.22 14.11
CA ASN A 27 -5.32 -10.89 15.11
C ASN A 27 -5.84 -9.96 16.22
N TYR A 28 -5.37 -8.71 16.25
CA TYR A 28 -5.70 -7.74 17.29
C TYR A 28 -5.94 -6.37 16.68
N ASP A 29 -6.68 -5.52 17.38
CA ASP A 29 -6.70 -4.09 17.07
C ASP A 29 -5.26 -3.56 17.19
N PRO A 30 -4.63 -3.13 16.08
CA PRO A 30 -3.22 -2.83 16.11
C PRO A 30 -2.98 -1.59 16.97
N PRO A 31 -2.02 -1.64 17.93
CA PRO A 31 -1.70 -0.51 18.81
C PRO A 31 -0.90 0.56 18.05
N VAL A 32 -1.56 1.25 17.12
CA VAL A 32 -0.93 2.13 16.12
C VAL A 32 -0.16 3.28 16.76
N ASN A 33 -0.65 3.81 17.88
CA ASN A 33 0.03 4.90 18.59
C ASN A 33 1.32 4.42 19.25
N GLU A 34 1.31 3.22 19.83
CA GLU A 34 2.49 2.56 20.40
C GLU A 34 3.49 2.26 19.29
N ILE A 35 3.04 1.64 18.20
CA ILE A 35 3.86 1.30 17.03
C ILE A 35 4.55 2.55 16.47
N HIS A 36 3.82 3.65 16.31
CA HIS A 36 4.37 4.92 15.85
C HIS A 36 5.36 5.52 16.84
N ARG A 37 5.02 5.54 18.14
CA ARG A 37 5.88 6.09 19.19
C ARG A 37 7.21 5.35 19.31
N GLU A 38 7.20 4.03 19.15
CA GLU A 38 8.41 3.20 19.17
C GLU A 38 9.14 3.17 17.81
N GLY A 39 8.63 3.85 16.78
CA GLY A 39 9.23 3.93 15.45
C GLY A 39 9.20 2.62 14.66
N LEU A 40 8.31 1.70 15.00
CA LEU A 40 8.16 0.42 14.29
C LEU A 40 7.63 0.64 12.86
N ASP A 41 6.80 1.64 12.65
CA ASP A 41 6.30 2.04 11.33
C ASP A 41 7.43 2.53 10.40
N ILE A 42 8.47 3.17 10.94
CA ILE A 42 9.68 3.52 10.20
C ILE A 42 10.43 2.24 9.76
N ILE A 43 10.55 1.25 10.65
CA ILE A 43 11.19 -0.04 10.34
C ILE A 43 10.40 -0.78 9.25
N LEU A 44 9.06 -0.69 9.26
CA LEU A 44 8.23 -1.23 8.18
C LEU A 44 8.53 -0.56 6.84
N VAL A 45 8.63 0.78 6.81
CA VAL A 45 9.00 1.54 5.60
C VAL A 45 10.40 1.15 5.07
N GLU A 46 11.35 0.87 5.95
CA GLU A 46 12.66 0.33 5.57
C GLU A 46 12.55 -1.11 5.04
N GLY A 47 11.73 -1.95 5.69
CA GLY A 47 11.46 -3.33 5.27
C GLY A 47 10.85 -3.44 3.88
N MET A 48 10.00 -2.48 3.48
CA MET A 48 9.44 -2.40 2.12
C MET A 48 10.51 -2.23 1.03
N GLN A 49 11.69 -1.74 1.37
CA GLN A 49 12.79 -1.52 0.42
C GLN A 49 13.73 -2.75 0.35
N PHE A 50 13.48 -3.76 1.19
CA PHE A 50 14.39 -4.87 1.37
C PHE A 50 14.33 -5.87 0.21
N LYS A 51 15.46 -6.52 -0.11
CA LYS A 51 15.56 -7.47 -1.22
C LYS A 51 14.93 -8.83 -0.94
N ASN A 52 14.90 -9.24 0.33
CA ASN A 52 14.28 -10.51 0.71
C ASN A 52 12.76 -10.39 0.57
N VAL A 53 12.17 -11.27 -0.24
CA VAL A 53 10.75 -11.28 -0.59
C VAL A 53 9.85 -11.40 0.64
N PHE A 54 10.22 -12.22 1.62
CA PHE A 54 9.41 -12.41 2.83
C PHE A 54 9.43 -11.20 3.74
N ILE A 55 10.61 -10.61 3.98
CA ILE A 55 10.71 -9.36 4.77
C ILE A 55 9.92 -8.25 4.10
N GLN A 56 10.07 -8.09 2.79
CA GLN A 56 9.35 -7.06 2.04
C GLN A 56 7.83 -7.29 2.10
N TYR A 57 7.37 -8.53 1.90
CA TYR A 57 5.96 -8.90 2.00
C TYR A 57 5.39 -8.57 3.38
N TYR A 58 6.00 -9.07 4.46
CA TYR A 58 5.52 -8.84 5.81
C TYR A 58 5.54 -7.35 6.17
N ALA A 59 6.61 -6.63 5.81
CA ALA A 59 6.70 -5.21 6.05
C ALA A 59 5.59 -4.41 5.34
N THR A 60 5.33 -4.75 4.07
CA THR A 60 4.31 -4.10 3.25
C THR A 60 2.90 -4.38 3.78
N HIS A 61 2.62 -5.65 4.10
CA HIS A 61 1.34 -6.07 4.65
C HIS A 61 1.05 -5.39 5.99
N ALA A 62 2.02 -5.40 6.92
CA ALA A 62 1.85 -4.73 8.21
C ALA A 62 1.57 -3.23 8.04
N LEU A 63 2.29 -2.55 7.14
CA LEU A 63 2.04 -1.14 6.87
C LEU A 63 0.65 -0.92 6.24
N SER A 64 0.21 -1.80 5.34
CA SER A 64 -1.13 -1.76 4.75
C SER A 64 -2.23 -1.80 5.81
N VAL A 65 -2.10 -2.72 6.77
CA VAL A 65 -3.04 -2.85 7.90
C VAL A 65 -2.99 -1.61 8.79
N LEU A 66 -1.80 -1.16 9.19
CA LEU A 66 -1.64 0.00 10.07
C LEU A 66 -2.15 1.30 9.44
N ALA A 67 -1.91 1.51 8.14
CA ALA A 67 -2.32 2.72 7.43
C ALA A 67 -3.85 2.96 7.51
N ARG A 68 -4.66 1.92 7.69
CA ARG A 68 -6.11 2.04 7.92
C ARG A 68 -6.41 2.87 9.17
N TYR A 69 -5.60 2.74 10.21
CA TYR A 69 -5.82 3.34 11.52
C TYR A 69 -4.91 4.55 11.80
N MET A 70 -3.83 4.71 11.06
CA MET A 70 -2.93 5.85 11.20
C MET A 70 -3.64 7.18 10.88
N THR A 71 -3.22 8.22 11.58
CA THR A 71 -3.62 9.60 11.30
C THR A 71 -2.87 10.15 10.09
N GLU A 72 -3.38 11.23 9.51
CA GLU A 72 -2.68 11.95 8.44
C GLU A 72 -1.28 12.40 8.88
N GLU A 73 -1.13 12.88 10.12
CA GLU A 73 0.15 13.36 10.65
C GLU A 73 1.18 12.22 10.74
N GLN A 74 0.78 11.07 11.27
CA GLN A 74 1.66 9.89 11.36
C GLN A 74 2.14 9.45 9.97
N LEU A 75 1.24 9.42 8.99
CA LEU A 75 1.60 9.08 7.60
C LEU A 75 2.51 10.12 6.95
N LYS A 76 2.27 11.42 7.20
CA LYS A 76 3.15 12.50 6.72
C LYS A 76 4.54 12.40 7.33
N ASN A 77 4.66 11.98 8.59
CA ASN A 77 5.94 11.77 9.26
C ASN A 77 6.76 10.63 8.63
N LEU A 78 6.11 9.65 7.98
CA LEU A 78 6.79 8.57 7.26
C LEU A 78 7.36 8.99 5.89
N ILE A 79 6.86 10.08 5.29
CA ILE A 79 7.33 10.58 3.99
C ILE A 79 8.84 10.87 4.00
N PRO A 80 9.37 11.74 4.89
CA PRO A 80 10.82 11.99 4.96
C PRO A 80 11.61 10.75 5.42
N ARG A 81 10.94 9.75 6.01
CA ARG A 81 11.54 8.47 6.44
C ARG A 81 11.58 7.41 5.34
N GLY A 82 11.18 7.76 4.12
CA GLY A 82 11.34 6.89 2.95
C GLY A 82 10.08 6.20 2.47
N LEU A 83 8.88 6.59 2.94
CA LEU A 83 7.61 5.98 2.50
C LEU A 83 7.48 5.95 0.97
N LYS A 84 7.83 7.05 0.30
CA LYS A 84 7.87 7.11 -1.17
C LYS A 84 8.75 6.02 -1.77
N LYS A 85 9.98 5.86 -1.24
CA LYS A 85 10.93 4.85 -1.72
C LYS A 85 10.41 3.42 -1.47
N GLY A 86 9.81 3.19 -0.30
CA GLY A 86 9.18 1.91 0.03
C GLY A 86 8.05 1.54 -0.94
N ILE A 87 7.11 2.47 -1.19
CA ILE A 87 6.01 2.25 -2.13
C ILE A 87 6.55 1.97 -3.53
N THR A 88 7.48 2.78 -4.04
CA THR A 88 8.07 2.55 -5.37
C THR A 88 8.77 1.19 -5.45
N ALA A 89 9.58 0.83 -4.44
CA ALA A 89 10.28 -0.46 -4.41
C ALA A 89 9.34 -1.67 -4.37
N VAL A 90 8.15 -1.53 -3.78
CA VAL A 90 7.11 -2.57 -3.77
C VAL A 90 6.46 -2.69 -5.15
N LEU A 91 6.07 -1.57 -5.76
CA LEU A 91 5.36 -1.57 -7.05
C LEU A 91 6.26 -1.97 -8.23
N GLU A 92 7.57 -1.83 -8.10
CA GLU A 92 8.57 -2.27 -9.09
C GLU A 92 8.87 -3.77 -9.03
N ARG A 93 8.32 -4.52 -8.08
CA ARG A 93 8.48 -5.98 -8.02
C ARG A 93 7.74 -6.70 -9.14
N ASP A 94 8.17 -7.94 -9.39
CA ASP A 94 7.48 -8.91 -10.24
C ASP A 94 6.66 -9.92 -9.42
N VAL A 95 6.36 -9.59 -8.16
CA VAL A 95 5.60 -10.46 -7.24
C VAL A 95 4.25 -9.81 -6.93
N PHE A 96 3.21 -10.22 -7.66
CA PHE A 96 1.87 -9.63 -7.57
C PHE A 96 1.30 -9.55 -6.15
N LEU A 97 1.59 -10.53 -5.30
CA LEU A 97 1.16 -10.53 -3.91
C LEU A 97 1.70 -9.30 -3.15
N ILE A 98 2.99 -8.99 -3.29
CA ILE A 98 3.60 -7.83 -2.62
C ILE A 98 3.08 -6.52 -3.22
N ILE A 99 2.93 -6.49 -4.54
CA ILE A 99 2.37 -5.33 -5.26
C ILE A 99 0.95 -5.04 -4.77
N GLN A 100 0.11 -6.08 -4.60
CA GLN A 100 -1.26 -5.95 -4.12
C GLN A 100 -1.29 -5.29 -2.73
N GLU A 101 -0.47 -5.77 -1.79
CA GLU A 101 -0.33 -5.18 -0.46
C GLU A 101 0.11 -3.70 -0.53
N GLY A 102 1.02 -3.39 -1.45
CA GLY A 102 1.45 -2.01 -1.70
C GLY A 102 0.33 -1.12 -2.23
N ILE A 103 -0.51 -1.65 -3.13
CA ILE A 103 -1.69 -0.95 -3.66
C ILE A 103 -2.72 -0.71 -2.54
N GLU A 104 -2.96 -1.69 -1.69
CA GLU A 104 -3.87 -1.56 -0.55
C GLU A 104 -3.37 -0.51 0.45
N ALA A 105 -2.07 -0.52 0.79
CA ALA A 105 -1.45 0.53 1.60
C ALA A 105 -1.63 1.92 0.96
N CYS A 106 -1.38 2.04 -0.35
CA CYS A 106 -1.61 3.29 -1.09
C CYS A 106 -3.06 3.77 -0.99
N SER A 107 -4.03 2.86 -1.07
CA SER A 107 -5.46 3.15 -0.94
C SER A 107 -5.78 3.75 0.43
N HIS A 108 -5.37 3.06 1.51
CA HIS A 108 -5.58 3.51 2.88
C HIS A 108 -4.89 4.83 3.20
N ILE A 109 -3.76 5.14 2.55
CA ILE A 109 -3.06 6.43 2.69
C ILE A 109 -3.78 7.54 1.91
N ALA A 110 -4.17 7.27 0.65
CA ALA A 110 -4.78 8.26 -0.23
C ALA A 110 -6.10 8.81 0.32
N VAL A 111 -6.90 7.97 0.97
CA VAL A 111 -8.20 8.37 1.54
C VAL A 111 -8.07 9.30 2.77
N LYS A 112 -6.87 9.49 3.33
CA LYS A 112 -6.68 10.28 4.56
C LYS A 112 -6.73 11.78 4.34
N SER A 113 -6.17 12.27 3.23
CA SER A 113 -6.25 13.68 2.87
C SER A 113 -5.97 13.93 1.39
N SER A 114 -6.37 15.10 0.89
CA SER A 114 -6.06 15.54 -0.47
C SER A 114 -4.56 15.60 -0.75
N SER A 115 -3.75 16.00 0.24
CA SER A 115 -2.29 16.04 0.13
C SER A 115 -1.69 14.64 0.02
N LEU A 116 -2.16 13.67 0.82
CA LEU A 116 -1.70 12.29 0.75
C LEU A 116 -2.17 11.60 -0.53
N ARG A 117 -3.41 11.85 -0.97
CA ARG A 117 -3.92 11.43 -2.28
C ARG A 117 -3.00 11.88 -3.42
N ASP A 118 -2.63 13.15 -3.45
CA ASP A 118 -1.81 13.73 -4.51
C ASP A 118 -0.40 13.11 -4.54
N ASN A 119 0.16 12.87 -3.35
CA ASN A 119 1.40 12.14 -3.18
C ASN A 119 1.30 10.72 -3.75
N ILE A 120 0.32 9.92 -3.33
CA ILE A 120 0.12 8.55 -3.81
C ILE A 120 -0.11 8.51 -5.33
N ALA A 121 -0.96 9.38 -5.86
CA ALA A 121 -1.18 9.50 -7.29
C ALA A 121 0.13 9.76 -8.04
N SER A 122 1.00 10.64 -7.52
CA SER A 122 2.30 10.93 -8.15
C SER A 122 3.30 9.78 -8.06
N TRP A 123 3.21 8.91 -7.05
CA TRP A 123 4.19 7.84 -6.81
C TRP A 123 3.82 6.51 -7.46
N ALA A 124 2.52 6.18 -7.50
CA ALA A 124 2.05 4.85 -7.84
C ALA A 124 1.37 4.74 -9.22
N SER A 125 0.74 5.83 -9.70
CA SER A 125 -0.20 5.77 -10.82
C SER A 125 0.39 5.21 -12.12
N LEU A 126 1.59 5.65 -12.50
CA LEU A 126 2.26 5.19 -13.71
C LEU A 126 2.50 3.69 -13.65
N ARG A 127 3.10 3.22 -12.55
CA ARG A 127 3.44 1.82 -12.39
C ARG A 127 2.21 0.92 -12.33
N VAL A 128 1.15 1.34 -11.63
CA VAL A 128 -0.13 0.62 -11.62
C VAL A 128 -0.71 0.51 -13.04
N THR A 129 -0.67 1.61 -13.81
CA THR A 129 -1.16 1.61 -15.19
C THR A 129 -0.35 0.68 -16.09
N GLU A 130 0.98 0.66 -15.95
CA GLU A 130 1.87 -0.26 -16.69
C GLU A 130 1.60 -1.73 -16.35
N LEU A 131 1.42 -2.05 -15.07
CA LEU A 131 1.12 -3.41 -14.61
C LEU A 131 -0.20 -3.91 -15.20
N LEU A 132 -1.24 -3.06 -15.18
CA LEU A 132 -2.51 -3.36 -15.83
C LEU A 132 -2.35 -3.56 -17.33
N ALA A 133 -1.61 -2.68 -18.02
CA ALA A 133 -1.39 -2.79 -19.45
C ALA A 133 -0.70 -4.10 -19.84
N ALA A 134 0.36 -4.46 -19.11
CA ALA A 134 1.16 -5.66 -19.36
C ALA A 134 0.40 -6.96 -19.04
N HIS A 135 -0.52 -6.94 -18.07
CA HIS A 135 -1.14 -8.16 -17.54
C HIS A 135 -2.68 -8.17 -17.63
N HIS A 136 -3.28 -7.35 -18.49
CA HIS A 136 -4.74 -7.19 -18.64
C HIS A 136 -5.55 -8.46 -18.94
N ARG A 137 -4.91 -9.62 -19.22
CA ARG A 137 -5.59 -10.92 -19.39
C ARG A 137 -5.29 -11.95 -18.31
N GLY A 138 -4.36 -11.65 -17.39
CA GLY A 138 -3.82 -12.61 -16.42
C GLY A 138 -3.80 -12.12 -14.97
N ILE A 139 -4.24 -10.90 -14.69
CA ILE A 139 -4.38 -10.42 -13.31
C ILE A 139 -5.54 -11.11 -12.60
N SER A 140 -5.35 -11.43 -11.32
CA SER A 140 -6.39 -12.04 -10.51
C SER A 140 -7.53 -11.05 -10.23
N LEU A 141 -8.67 -11.60 -9.82
CA LEU A 141 -9.82 -10.81 -9.40
C LEU A 141 -9.50 -9.97 -8.16
N GLU A 142 -8.74 -10.51 -7.20
CA GLU A 142 -8.31 -9.79 -6.00
C GLU A 142 -7.43 -8.60 -6.36
N PHE A 143 -6.42 -8.80 -7.21
CA PHE A 143 -5.54 -7.72 -7.65
C PHE A 143 -6.34 -6.60 -8.36
N THR A 144 -7.27 -7.00 -9.23
CA THR A 144 -8.17 -6.08 -9.92
C THR A 144 -9.01 -5.26 -8.93
N ARG A 145 -9.51 -5.90 -7.86
CA ARG A 145 -10.26 -5.23 -6.79
C ARG A 145 -9.40 -4.26 -5.99
N SER A 146 -8.16 -4.61 -5.65
CA SER A 146 -7.27 -3.70 -4.92
C SER A 146 -6.93 -2.46 -5.75
N VAL A 147 -6.67 -2.63 -7.06
CA VAL A 147 -6.46 -1.48 -7.97
C VAL A 147 -7.74 -0.62 -8.06
N ALA A 148 -8.89 -1.26 -8.23
CA ALA A 148 -10.19 -0.59 -8.23
C ALA A 148 -10.41 0.28 -6.98
N SER A 149 -10.15 -0.27 -5.78
CA SER A 149 -10.23 0.47 -4.52
C SER A 149 -9.31 1.69 -4.51
N LEU A 150 -8.05 1.52 -4.94
CA LEU A 150 -7.12 2.65 -5.04
C LEU A 150 -7.65 3.75 -5.96
N LEU A 151 -8.15 3.41 -7.15
CA LEU A 151 -8.70 4.40 -8.08
C LEU A 151 -9.92 5.14 -7.50
N GLN A 152 -10.75 4.44 -6.72
CA GLN A 152 -11.87 5.04 -6.01
C GLN A 152 -11.38 5.99 -4.92
N ASP A 153 -10.41 5.59 -4.11
CA ASP A 153 -9.88 6.38 -2.99
C ASP A 153 -9.11 7.61 -3.49
N LEU A 154 -8.45 7.51 -4.65
CA LEU A 154 -7.90 8.66 -5.36
C LEU A 154 -8.98 9.69 -5.75
N CYS A 155 -10.23 9.29 -5.87
CA CYS A 155 -11.35 10.17 -6.20
C CYS A 155 -12.19 10.59 -4.97
N TYR A 156 -11.82 10.17 -3.76
CA TYR A 156 -12.60 10.42 -2.54
C TYR A 156 -12.63 11.91 -2.19
N HIS A 157 -11.46 12.53 -2.05
CA HIS A 157 -11.34 13.95 -1.67
C HIS A 157 -11.63 14.89 -2.86
N LYS A 158 -12.44 15.94 -2.64
CA LYS A 158 -12.73 16.99 -3.63
C LYS A 158 -12.04 18.32 -3.25
N PRO A 159 -11.67 19.17 -4.23
CA PRO A 159 -11.72 18.91 -5.67
C PRO A 159 -10.69 17.85 -6.09
N ILE A 160 -10.98 17.15 -7.20
CA ILE A 160 -10.04 16.18 -7.80
C ILE A 160 -9.17 16.93 -8.82
N PRO A 161 -7.84 16.98 -8.65
CA PRO A 161 -6.94 17.59 -9.61
C PRO A 161 -6.95 16.87 -10.96
N GLU A 162 -6.72 17.61 -12.05
CA GLU A 162 -6.71 17.06 -13.41
C GLU A 162 -5.72 15.89 -13.57
N PHE A 163 -4.54 15.98 -12.95
CA PHE A 163 -3.54 14.90 -13.05
C PHE A 163 -4.04 13.60 -12.40
N VAL A 164 -4.81 13.67 -11.31
CA VAL A 164 -5.42 12.49 -10.67
C VAL A 164 -6.47 11.88 -11.60
N LEU A 165 -7.29 12.71 -12.25
CA LEU A 165 -8.26 12.23 -13.25
C LEU A 165 -7.58 11.52 -14.42
N LYS A 166 -6.43 12.04 -14.89
CA LYS A 166 -5.62 11.38 -15.93
C LYS A 166 -5.10 10.02 -15.48
N CYS A 167 -4.61 9.91 -14.24
CA CYS A 167 -4.18 8.64 -13.66
C CYS A 167 -5.31 7.61 -13.64
N VAL A 168 -6.49 8.01 -13.15
CA VAL A 168 -7.67 7.15 -13.06
C VAL A 168 -8.13 6.71 -14.45
N ALA A 169 -8.27 7.64 -15.40
CA ALA A 169 -8.68 7.32 -16.76
C ALA A 169 -7.71 6.34 -17.45
N GLY A 170 -6.40 6.52 -17.22
CA GLY A 170 -5.35 5.66 -17.76
C GLY A 170 -5.42 4.21 -17.28
N SER A 171 -5.82 4.00 -16.02
CA SER A 171 -5.98 2.67 -15.42
C SER A 171 -7.35 2.04 -15.72
N VAL A 172 -8.44 2.80 -15.60
CA VAL A 172 -9.82 2.30 -15.78
C VAL A 172 -10.00 1.62 -17.12
N ARG A 173 -9.42 2.14 -18.21
CA ARG A 173 -9.55 1.55 -19.56
C ARG A 173 -9.16 0.08 -19.64
N PHE A 174 -8.20 -0.36 -18.80
CA PHE A 174 -7.77 -1.75 -18.72
C PHE A 174 -8.71 -2.56 -17.83
N LEU A 175 -9.20 -1.97 -16.74
CA LEU A 175 -10.21 -2.59 -15.89
C LEU A 175 -11.56 -2.78 -16.61
N LEU A 176 -11.89 -1.96 -17.62
CA LEU A 176 -13.10 -2.12 -18.45
C LEU A 176 -13.19 -3.49 -19.13
N GLN A 177 -12.04 -4.15 -19.31
CA GLN A 177 -11.95 -5.46 -19.94
C GLN A 177 -12.25 -6.61 -18.94
N HIS A 178 -12.43 -6.29 -17.66
CA HIS A 178 -12.74 -7.24 -16.59
C HIS A 178 -14.16 -7.01 -16.04
N GLU A 179 -14.90 -8.09 -15.74
CA GLU A 179 -16.30 -8.08 -15.30
C GLU A 179 -16.57 -7.31 -13.98
N VAL A 180 -15.51 -6.97 -13.24
CA VAL A 180 -15.54 -6.28 -11.93
C VAL A 180 -16.10 -4.85 -12.01
N LEU A 181 -16.10 -4.28 -13.21
CA LEU A 181 -16.33 -2.87 -13.45
C LEU A 181 -17.74 -2.36 -13.11
N PHE A 182 -18.76 -3.24 -13.11
CA PHE A 182 -20.15 -2.82 -12.89
C PHE A 182 -20.33 -2.10 -11.53
N LEU A 183 -19.52 -2.42 -10.53
CA LEU A 183 -19.56 -1.82 -9.19
C LEU A 183 -18.77 -0.49 -9.10
N LEU A 184 -17.69 -0.33 -9.87
CA LEU A 184 -16.81 0.84 -9.81
C LEU A 184 -17.46 2.09 -10.43
N ILE A 185 -18.07 1.92 -11.60
CA ILE A 185 -18.71 3.02 -12.34
C ILE A 185 -19.90 3.58 -11.56
N PHE A 186 -20.64 2.73 -10.85
CA PHE A 186 -21.81 3.16 -10.09
C PHE A 186 -21.44 4.06 -8.91
N LYS A 187 -20.34 3.74 -8.18
CA LYS A 187 -19.86 4.57 -7.05
C LYS A 187 -19.19 5.87 -7.48
N LEU A 188 -18.44 5.88 -8.59
CA LEU A 188 -17.84 7.11 -9.14
C LEU A 188 -18.90 8.09 -9.67
N ARG A 189 -20.06 7.61 -10.13
CA ARG A 189 -21.20 8.47 -10.52
C ARG A 189 -21.94 9.06 -9.31
N LEU A 190 -22.07 8.32 -8.20
CA LEU A 190 -22.77 8.80 -7.00
C LEU A 190 -21.99 9.90 -6.24
N THR A 191 -20.66 9.97 -6.38
CA THR A 191 -19.82 11.02 -5.78
C THR A 191 -19.72 12.31 -6.60
N LYS A 192 -20.50 12.45 -7.69
CA LYS A 192 -20.69 13.72 -8.42
C LYS A 192 -21.87 14.55 -7.90
N GLN A 193 -22.62 14.10 -6.88
CA GLN A 193 -23.86 14.74 -6.43
C GLN A 193 -23.86 15.32 -5.01
N LEU A 194 -22.71 15.49 -4.35
CA LEU A 194 -22.60 16.25 -3.09
C LEU A 194 -21.39 17.16 -3.10
#